data_AF-A0A532EH70-F1
#
_entry.id   AF-A0A532EH70-F1
#
_cell.length_a   1.000
_cell.length_b   1.000
_cell.length_c   1.000
_cell.angle_alpha   90.00
_cell.angle_beta   90.00
_cell.angle_gamma   90.00
#
_symmetry.space_group_name_H-M   'P 1'
#
loop_
_entity.id
_entity.type
_entity.pdbx_description
1 polymer ?
#
loop_
_entity_poly.entity_id
_entity_poly.type
_entity_poly.pdbx_seq_one_letter_code
_entity_poly.pdbx_strand_id
1 'polypeptide(L)'
;MDRSIPMLSAFLVLTGCVSMQIDSAISKYAATAEQVELGDTKEKVLAILAPTQENVPKSARKSSDKYIKDGVKVEIYYMRSARQPDGLTTDDEFTPYVFNDGKLVGIGWQILGGPKTQGQATSDTYIQNTNTTIVH
;
A
#
# COMPACT_ATOMS: atom_id res chain seq x y z
N MET A 1 -27.69 38.02 -30.41
CA MET A 1 -28.49 37.15 -29.52
C MET A 1 -27.64 35.92 -29.25
N ASP A 2 -26.74 36.04 -28.28
CA ASP A 2 -25.80 34.97 -27.90
C ASP A 2 -26.28 34.32 -26.61
N ARG A 3 -26.52 33.01 -26.64
CA ARG A 3 -26.56 32.16 -25.44
C ARG A 3 -26.00 30.79 -25.78
N SER A 4 -24.68 30.69 -25.90
CA SER A 4 -23.97 29.40 -25.87
C SER A 4 -23.96 28.91 -24.41
N ILE A 5 -24.70 27.84 -24.13
CA ILE A 5 -24.72 27.16 -22.83
C ILE A 5 -23.46 26.29 -22.73
N PRO A 6 -22.53 26.52 -21.79
CA PRO A 6 -21.45 25.57 -21.56
C PRO A 6 -22.03 24.32 -20.87
N MET A 7 -22.08 23.21 -21.61
CA MET A 7 -22.39 21.89 -21.08
C MET A 7 -21.26 21.47 -20.14
N LEU A 8 -21.44 21.74 -18.85
CA LEU A 8 -20.53 21.39 -17.76
C LEU A 8 -20.44 19.85 -17.69
N SER A 9 -19.35 19.29 -18.22
CA SER A 9 -19.07 17.85 -18.20
C SER A 9 -19.01 17.32 -16.76
N ALA A 10 -19.97 16.47 -16.41
CA ALA A 10 -19.96 15.67 -15.20
C ALA A 10 -19.04 14.45 -15.39
N PHE A 11 -17.77 14.57 -14.99
CA PHE A 11 -16.81 13.46 -14.88
C PHE A 11 -16.39 13.34 -13.41
N LEU A 12 -17.08 12.55 -12.57
CA LEU A 12 -16.75 12.51 -11.14
C LEU A 12 -17.08 11.21 -10.36
N VAL A 13 -17.21 10.02 -10.99
CA VAL A 13 -17.74 8.84 -10.24
C VAL A 13 -16.98 7.50 -10.40
N LEU A 14 -15.64 7.48 -10.50
CA LEU A 14 -14.92 6.20 -10.69
C LEU A 14 -13.85 5.84 -9.65
N THR A 15 -13.54 6.71 -8.68
CA THR A 15 -12.47 6.43 -7.69
C THR A 15 -12.96 5.69 -6.43
N GLY A 16 -14.28 5.66 -6.17
CA GLY A 16 -14.85 5.06 -4.96
C GLY A 16 -14.72 3.53 -4.89
N CYS A 17 -14.86 2.82 -6.01
CA CYS A 17 -14.84 1.36 -6.04
C CYS A 17 -13.45 0.79 -5.67
N VAL A 18 -12.39 1.41 -6.18
CA VAL A 18 -11.00 1.02 -5.88
C VAL A 18 -10.69 1.18 -4.39
N SER A 19 -11.12 2.31 -3.80
CA SER A 19 -10.92 2.56 -2.37
C SER A 19 -11.59 1.49 -1.49
N MET A 20 -12.85 1.14 -1.80
CA MET A 20 -13.59 0.11 -1.07
C MET A 20 -12.92 -1.28 -1.17
N GLN A 21 -12.37 -1.62 -2.34
CA GLN A 21 -11.65 -2.89 -2.52
C GLN A 21 -10.37 -2.96 -1.67
N ILE A 22 -9.61 -1.86 -1.61
CA ILE A 22 -8.39 -1.77 -0.79
C ILE A 22 -8.75 -1.85 0.70
N ASP A 23 -9.74 -1.08 1.16
CA ASP A 23 -10.18 -1.11 2.56
C ASP A 23 -10.68 -2.50 2.99
N SER A 24 -11.42 -3.18 2.10
CA SER A 24 -11.86 -4.56 2.34
C SER A 24 -10.68 -5.53 2.47
N ALA A 25 -9.66 -5.38 1.63
CA ALA A 25 -8.46 -6.22 1.70
C ALA A 25 -7.68 -6.00 2.99
N ILE A 26 -7.50 -4.73 3.41
CA ILE A 26 -6.84 -4.36 4.66
C ILE A 26 -7.59 -4.96 5.86
N SER A 27 -8.91 -4.84 5.89
CA SER A 27 -9.73 -5.39 6.97
C SER A 27 -9.63 -6.92 7.06
N LYS A 28 -9.69 -7.63 5.92
CA LYS A 28 -9.50 -9.09 5.88
C LYS A 28 -8.10 -9.52 6.30
N TYR A 29 -7.08 -8.76 5.88
CA TYR A 29 -5.70 -8.98 6.30
C TYR A 29 -5.58 -8.84 7.83
N ALA A 30 -6.09 -7.77 8.42
CA ALA A 30 -6.04 -7.55 9.87
C ALA A 30 -6.70 -8.69 10.67
N ALA A 31 -7.78 -9.28 10.15
CA ALA A 31 -8.48 -10.38 10.80
C ALA A 31 -7.78 -11.75 10.69
N THR A 32 -6.77 -11.89 9.82
CA THR A 32 -6.14 -13.17 9.50
C THR A 32 -4.63 -13.19 9.75
N ALA A 33 -3.97 -12.03 9.82
CA ALA A 33 -2.52 -11.93 9.97
C ALA A 33 -1.99 -12.62 11.23
N GLU A 34 -2.75 -12.62 12.33
CA GLU A 34 -2.38 -13.27 13.59
C GLU A 34 -2.40 -14.80 13.53
N GLN A 35 -2.98 -15.40 12.47
CA GLN A 35 -2.98 -16.86 12.27
C GLN A 35 -1.67 -17.38 11.66
N VAL A 36 -0.77 -16.47 11.27
CA VAL A 36 0.51 -16.78 10.65
C VAL A 36 1.62 -16.66 11.68
N GLU A 37 2.41 -17.71 11.81
CA GLU A 37 3.52 -17.76 12.76
C GLU A 37 4.87 -17.96 12.05
N LEU A 38 5.94 -17.45 12.65
CA LEU A 38 7.30 -17.73 12.18
C LEU A 38 7.55 -19.24 12.15
N GLY A 39 8.20 -19.72 11.10
CA GLY A 39 8.43 -21.15 10.86
C GLY A 39 7.33 -21.85 10.04
N ASP A 40 6.21 -21.18 9.79
CA ASP A 40 5.18 -21.68 8.88
C ASP A 40 5.72 -21.91 7.47
N THR A 41 5.14 -22.88 6.75
CA THR A 41 5.46 -23.09 5.33
C THR A 41 4.86 -21.97 4.50
N LYS A 42 5.54 -21.60 3.41
CA LYS A 42 5.04 -20.63 2.42
C LYS A 42 3.63 -20.98 1.95
N GLU A 43 3.35 -22.26 1.72
CA GLU A 43 2.06 -22.74 1.25
C GLU A 43 0.96 -22.47 2.28
N LYS A 44 1.21 -22.73 3.57
CA LYS A 44 0.27 -22.42 4.66
C LYS A 44 0.03 -20.91 4.75
N VAL A 45 1.10 -20.11 4.76
CA VAL A 45 1.00 -18.65 4.88
C VAL A 45 0.21 -18.06 3.71
N LEU A 46 0.51 -18.47 2.48
CA LEU A 46 -0.20 -17.97 1.30
C LEU A 46 -1.65 -18.46 1.23
N ALA A 47 -1.96 -19.66 1.73
CA ALA A 47 -3.35 -20.12 1.83
C ALA A 47 -4.19 -19.24 2.76
N ILE A 48 -3.59 -18.67 3.81
CA ILE A 48 -4.25 -17.74 4.74
C ILE A 48 -4.35 -16.34 4.13
N LEU A 49 -3.24 -15.82 3.60
CA LEU A 49 -3.13 -14.39 3.27
C LEU A 49 -3.55 -14.05 1.83
N ALA A 50 -3.30 -14.91 0.84
CA ALA A 50 -3.60 -14.59 -0.56
C ALA A 50 -5.09 -14.28 -0.82
N PRO A 51 -6.06 -14.99 -0.21
CA PRO A 51 -7.49 -14.67 -0.36
C PRO A 51 -7.87 -13.25 0.10
N THR A 52 -7.11 -12.68 1.05
CA THR A 52 -7.34 -11.31 1.51
C THR A 52 -7.04 -10.26 0.43
N GLN A 53 -6.19 -10.61 -0.54
CA GLN A 53 -5.62 -9.69 -1.53
C GLN A 53 -6.24 -9.83 -2.93
N GLU A 54 -7.12 -10.81 -3.17
CA GLU A 54 -7.63 -11.17 -4.50
C GLU A 54 -8.26 -9.99 -5.25
N ASN A 55 -8.98 -9.13 -4.54
CA ASN A 55 -9.70 -7.99 -5.10
C ASN A 55 -8.90 -6.68 -5.10
N VAL A 56 -7.67 -6.66 -4.59
CA VAL A 56 -6.83 -5.45 -4.63
C VAL A 56 -6.50 -5.14 -6.08
N PRO A 57 -6.74 -3.93 -6.61
CA PRO A 57 -6.39 -3.59 -7.98
C PRO A 57 -4.89 -3.74 -8.24
N LYS A 58 -4.48 -4.11 -9.46
CA LYS A 58 -3.05 -4.32 -9.80
C LYS A 58 -2.17 -3.11 -9.48
N SER A 59 -2.69 -1.89 -9.68
CA SER A 59 -1.99 -0.64 -9.36
C SER A 59 -1.72 -0.42 -7.87
N ALA A 60 -2.47 -1.10 -7.00
CA ALA A 60 -2.35 -1.03 -5.55
C ALA A 60 -1.65 -2.26 -4.94
N ARG A 61 -1.06 -3.13 -5.78
CA ARG A 61 -0.27 -4.30 -5.37
C ARG A 61 1.21 -4.01 -5.47
N LYS A 62 2.00 -4.72 -4.66
CA LYS A 62 3.46 -4.77 -4.78
C LYS A 62 3.88 -6.17 -5.21
N SER A 63 4.71 -6.25 -6.26
CA SER A 63 5.24 -7.52 -6.77
C SER A 63 6.13 -8.21 -5.75
N SER A 64 6.08 -9.54 -5.69
CA SER A 64 6.99 -10.33 -4.85
C SER A 64 8.43 -10.23 -5.34
N ASP A 65 9.39 -10.23 -4.42
CA ASP A 65 10.81 -10.38 -4.73
C ASP A 65 11.26 -11.84 -4.56
N LYS A 66 12.13 -12.32 -5.44
CA LYS A 66 12.70 -13.68 -5.35
C LYS A 66 14.16 -13.67 -5.79
N TYR A 67 15.04 -14.21 -4.97
CA TYR A 67 16.47 -14.26 -5.26
C TYR A 67 17.16 -15.38 -4.48
N ILE A 68 18.39 -15.70 -4.86
CA ILE A 68 19.27 -16.58 -4.08
C ILE A 68 20.30 -15.70 -3.38
N LYS A 69 20.49 -15.89 -2.08
CA LYS A 69 21.53 -15.23 -1.30
C LYS A 69 22.25 -16.27 -0.45
N ASP A 70 23.57 -16.37 -0.62
CA ASP A 70 24.41 -17.32 0.14
C ASP A 70 23.90 -18.77 0.08
N GLY A 71 23.38 -19.18 -1.09
CA GLY A 71 22.80 -20.51 -1.32
C GLY A 71 21.37 -20.71 -0.82
N VAL A 72 20.80 -19.73 -0.09
CA VAL A 72 19.43 -19.76 0.44
C VAL A 72 18.47 -19.14 -0.57
N LYS A 73 17.34 -19.80 -0.83
CA LYS A 73 16.26 -19.24 -1.65
C LYS A 73 15.43 -18.28 -0.81
N VAL A 74 15.48 -17.00 -1.16
CA VAL A 74 14.70 -15.96 -0.51
C VAL A 74 13.52 -15.59 -1.39
N GLU A 75 12.32 -15.59 -0.80
CA GLU A 75 11.10 -15.09 -1.42
C GLU A 75 10.43 -14.08 -0.48
N ILE A 76 9.98 -12.95 -1.01
CA ILE A 76 9.31 -11.90 -0.23
C ILE A 76 7.95 -11.62 -0.85
N TYR A 77 6.89 -11.74 -0.06
CA TYR A 77 5.53 -11.43 -0.47
C TYR A 77 5.02 -10.21 0.30
N TYR A 78 4.30 -9.33 -0.38
CA TYR A 78 3.82 -8.07 0.20
C TYR A 78 2.30 -8.09 0.30
N MET A 79 1.78 -7.98 1.51
CA MET A 79 0.33 -7.88 1.75
C MET A 79 -0.05 -6.41 1.89
N ARG A 80 -1.10 -5.97 1.19
CA ARG A 80 -1.69 -4.65 1.40
C ARG A 80 -2.30 -4.61 2.80
N SER A 81 -1.66 -3.87 3.69
CA SER A 81 -1.97 -3.86 5.12
C SER A 81 -2.37 -2.47 5.64
N ALA A 82 -2.12 -1.41 4.86
CA ALA A 82 -2.58 -0.06 5.13
C ALA A 82 -2.83 0.70 3.81
N ARG A 83 -3.35 1.93 3.93
CA ARG A 83 -3.31 2.90 2.84
C ARG A 83 -3.23 4.33 3.36
N GLN A 84 -2.58 5.20 2.58
CA GLN A 84 -2.58 6.64 2.76
C GLN A 84 -3.58 7.29 1.78
N PRO A 85 -4.29 8.35 2.20
CA PRO A 85 -5.24 9.05 1.33
C PRO A 85 -4.56 10.08 0.41
N ASP A 86 -3.31 9.83 -0.02
CA ASP A 86 -2.51 10.74 -0.84
C ASP A 86 -2.50 10.37 -2.34
N GLY A 87 -3.12 9.24 -2.70
CA GLY A 87 -3.20 8.74 -4.07
C GLY A 87 -1.91 8.09 -4.57
N LEU A 88 -0.91 7.92 -3.71
CA LEU A 88 0.31 7.19 -4.01
C LEU A 88 0.21 5.74 -3.53
N THR A 89 1.16 4.91 -3.94
CA THR A 89 1.33 3.59 -3.36
C THR A 89 2.79 3.37 -2.99
N THR A 90 3.03 3.30 -1.68
CA THR A 90 4.36 3.35 -1.06
C THR A 90 4.59 2.17 -0.12
N ASP A 91 5.83 1.93 0.29
CA ASP A 91 6.22 0.74 1.03
C ASP A 91 5.53 0.64 2.40
N ASP A 92 5.25 1.77 3.06
CA ASP A 92 4.55 1.83 4.35
C ASP A 92 3.10 1.31 4.32
N GLU A 93 2.53 1.13 3.13
CA GLU A 93 1.19 0.57 2.94
C GLU A 93 1.15 -0.96 2.87
N PHE A 94 2.31 -1.61 2.97
CA PHE A 94 2.47 -3.06 2.86
C PHE A 94 3.17 -3.66 4.07
N THR A 95 2.88 -4.93 4.35
CA THR A 95 3.64 -5.77 5.26
C THR A 95 4.36 -6.87 4.48
N PRO A 96 5.70 -6.93 4.49
CA PRO A 96 6.44 -8.01 3.85
C PRO A 96 6.44 -9.28 4.70
N TYR A 97 6.38 -10.44 4.02
CA TYR A 97 6.57 -11.78 4.56
C TYR A 97 7.76 -12.41 3.86
N VAL A 98 8.82 -12.69 4.61
CA VAL A 98 10.11 -13.16 4.09
C VAL A 98 10.25 -14.65 4.35
N PHE A 99 10.49 -15.40 3.29
CA PHE A 99 10.68 -16.84 3.32
C PHE A 99 12.11 -17.20 2.94
N ASN A 100 12.73 -18.09 3.72
CA ASN A 100 13.97 -18.76 3.38
C ASN A 100 13.67 -20.24 3.17
N ASP A 101 13.99 -20.76 1.98
CA ASP A 101 13.78 -22.16 1.59
C ASP A 101 12.35 -22.66 1.88
N GLY A 102 11.37 -21.78 1.63
CA GLY A 102 9.95 -22.08 1.80
C GLY A 102 9.43 -21.98 3.24
N LYS A 103 10.24 -21.51 4.19
CA LYS A 103 9.86 -21.27 5.59
C LYS A 103 9.82 -19.80 5.92
N LEU A 104 8.76 -19.35 6.60
CA LEU A 104 8.62 -17.96 7.02
C LEU A 104 9.66 -17.63 8.10
N VAL A 105 10.54 -16.67 7.84
CA VAL A 105 11.61 -16.26 8.77
C VAL A 105 11.46 -14.82 9.25
N GLY A 106 10.57 -14.03 8.64
CA GLY A 106 10.29 -12.68 9.11
C GLY A 106 9.01 -12.10 8.56
N ILE A 107 8.43 -11.20 9.36
CA ILE A 107 7.22 -10.44 9.04
C ILE A 107 7.53 -8.96 9.33
N GLY A 108 7.11 -8.08 8.44
CA GLY A 108 7.26 -6.65 8.60
C GLY A 108 8.60 -6.10 8.12
N TRP A 109 8.66 -4.78 7.93
CA TRP A 109 9.80 -4.12 7.29
C TRP A 109 11.10 -4.15 8.08
N GLN A 110 11.05 -4.38 9.40
CA GLN A 110 12.25 -4.35 10.25
C GLN A 110 13.31 -5.38 9.79
N ILE A 111 12.89 -6.56 9.31
CA ILE A 111 13.83 -7.57 8.78
C ILE A 111 14.50 -7.13 7.46
N LEU A 112 13.90 -6.18 6.74
CA LEU A 112 14.40 -5.65 5.46
C LEU A 112 15.12 -4.30 5.60
N GLY A 113 15.31 -3.81 6.84
CA GLY A 113 15.93 -2.51 7.10
C GLY A 113 14.96 -1.32 7.04
N GLY A 114 13.64 -1.56 7.14
CA GLY A 114 12.60 -0.54 7.11
C GLY A 114 11.96 -0.34 5.72
N PRO A 115 10.80 0.35 5.64
CA PRO A 115 10.19 0.74 4.37
C PRO A 115 11.09 1.76 3.66
N LYS A 116 11.25 1.63 2.34
CA LYS A 116 12.13 2.53 1.57
C LYS A 116 11.41 3.77 1.06
N THR A 117 10.08 3.71 0.96
CA THR A 117 9.22 4.84 0.59
C THR A 117 8.07 4.97 1.59
N GLN A 118 7.64 6.19 1.84
CA GLN A 118 6.52 6.50 2.72
C GLN A 118 5.60 7.48 2.01
N GLY A 119 4.29 7.37 2.25
CA GLY A 119 3.33 8.38 1.78
C GLY A 119 3.61 9.76 2.39
N GLN A 120 3.13 10.80 1.73
CA GLN A 120 3.27 12.17 2.25
C GLN A 120 2.04 12.54 3.06
N ALA A 121 2.24 12.97 4.31
CA ALA A 121 1.20 13.69 5.03
C ALA A 121 1.00 15.05 4.34
N THR A 122 -0.16 15.28 3.72
CA THR A 122 -0.53 16.61 3.24
C THR A 122 -0.74 17.51 4.46
N SER A 123 0.22 18.39 4.73
CA SER A 123 -0.01 19.50 5.67
C SER A 123 -0.79 20.58 4.93
N ASP A 124 -2.03 20.83 5.36
CA ASP A 124 -2.78 22.03 4.98
C ASP A 124 -2.16 23.26 5.65
N THR A 125 -0.90 23.58 5.36
CA THR A 125 -0.30 24.84 5.79
C THR A 125 -0.83 25.94 4.90
N TYR A 126 -1.85 26.64 5.39
CA TYR A 126 -2.37 27.85 4.77
C TYR A 126 -1.36 28.99 4.97
N ILE A 127 -0.48 29.22 3.99
CA ILE A 127 0.46 30.36 4.00
C ILE A 127 -0.32 31.63 3.61
N GLN A 128 -0.66 32.46 4.60
CA GLN A 128 -1.05 33.85 4.36
C GLN A 128 0.20 34.67 4.07
N ASN A 129 0.47 34.94 2.79
CA ASN A 129 1.54 35.86 2.38
C ASN A 129 1.14 37.31 2.72
N THR A 130 1.39 37.77 3.94
CA THR A 130 1.36 39.21 4.26
C THR A 130 2.66 39.85 3.78
N ASN A 131 2.62 40.37 2.55
CA ASN A 131 3.68 41.22 2.00
C ASN A 131 3.83 42.50 2.86
N THR A 132 4.81 42.51 3.76
CA THR A 132 5.18 43.73 4.48
C THR A 132 6.27 44.45 3.68
N THR A 133 5.91 45.54 3.02
CA THR A 133 6.88 46.41 2.32
C THR A 133 7.55 47.30 3.36
N ILE A 134 8.87 47.15 3.56
CA ILE A 134 9.66 48.11 4.34
C ILE A 134 10.22 49.16 3.38
N VAL A 135 9.86 50.42 3.62
CA VAL A 135 10.36 51.58 2.87
C VAL A 135 11.56 52.15 3.64
N HIS A 136 12.71 52.32 2.97
CA HIS A 136 13.85 53.11 3.46
C HIS A 136 13.71 54.56 3.01
#